data_AF-A0A1I5SRW6-F1
#
_entry.id   AF-A0A1I5SRW6-F1
#
_cell.length_a   1.000
_cell.length_b   1.000
_cell.length_c   1.000
_cell.angle_alpha   90.00
_cell.angle_beta   90.00
_cell.angle_gamma   90.00
#
_symmetry.space_group_name_H-M   'P 1'
#
loop_
_entity.id
_entity.type
_entity.pdbx_description
1 polymer ?
#
loop_
_entity_poly.entity_id
_entity_poly.type
_entity_poly.pdbx_seq_one_letter_code
_entity_poly.pdbx_strand_id
1 'polypeptide(L)'
;MTVFVSRSGWGARSARSVSTNITPANGGVTVHYVGSGSVAKQNHDQCAAQVRSIQDYHMDQKGWSDIAYTYLACVHDHVFVGRGPGVRTAANGTTSGNQNWYAVCGLVGDADAIPENLVKAYHSAIARLRGAGGAANRINGHRDHLSTSCPGERLYALVKDGSLDPRRAAVPPWPGIYLKYPPITRHSSVTTWQEQMRTRGYSLTVDGAYGEESKAICVRFQRSKGLAADGIVGQDTWDASWR
;
A
#
# COMPACT_ATOMS: atom_id res chain seq x y z
N MET A 1 -0.44 6.98 14.37
CA MET A 1 0.90 6.61 13.86
C MET A 1 1.02 5.12 14.11
N THR A 2 1.18 4.34 13.04
CA THR A 2 1.21 2.88 13.12
C THR A 2 2.35 2.37 13.99
N VAL A 3 2.05 1.47 14.92
CA VAL A 3 3.06 0.88 15.81
C VAL A 3 3.59 -0.42 15.20
N PHE A 4 4.92 -0.55 15.12
CA PHE A 4 5.58 -1.80 14.71
C PHE A 4 5.89 -2.65 15.94
N VAL A 5 5.19 -3.78 16.09
CA VAL A 5 5.42 -4.74 17.17
C VAL A 5 6.62 -5.62 16.79
N SER A 6 7.72 -5.49 17.55
CA SER A 6 8.95 -6.26 17.31
C SER A 6 8.73 -7.76 17.50
N ARG A 7 9.64 -8.58 16.96
CA ARG A 7 9.63 -10.04 17.17
C ARG A 7 9.55 -10.43 18.64
N SER A 8 10.37 -9.81 19.49
CA SER A 8 10.30 -10.03 20.94
C SER A 8 8.98 -9.53 21.54
N GLY A 9 8.44 -8.41 21.04
CA GLY A 9 7.20 -7.81 21.53
C GLY A 9 5.96 -8.68 21.34
N TRP A 10 5.89 -9.49 20.29
CA TRP A 10 4.79 -10.46 20.10
C TRP A 10 5.14 -11.89 20.55
N GLY A 11 6.34 -12.11 21.08
CA GLY A 11 6.78 -13.41 21.57
C GLY A 11 7.15 -14.39 20.45
N ALA A 12 7.86 -13.92 19.43
CA ALA A 12 8.34 -14.74 18.34
C ALA A 12 9.31 -15.83 18.81
N ARG A 13 9.13 -17.05 18.28
CA ARG A 13 10.17 -18.07 18.32
C ARG A 13 11.35 -17.67 17.44
N SER A 14 12.53 -18.19 17.78
CA SER A 14 13.72 -18.06 16.94
C SER A 14 13.52 -18.78 15.61
N ALA A 15 13.98 -18.17 14.51
CA ALA A 15 14.00 -18.84 13.20
C ALA A 15 14.99 -20.02 13.22
N ARG A 16 14.64 -21.13 12.59
CA ARG A 16 15.55 -22.28 12.40
C ARG A 16 16.69 -21.95 11.44
N SER A 17 16.42 -21.11 10.44
CA SER A 17 17.41 -20.57 9.51
C SER A 17 16.92 -19.28 8.85
N VAL A 18 17.84 -18.47 8.35
CA VAL A 18 17.58 -17.18 7.70
C VAL A 18 18.25 -17.17 6.33
N SER A 19 17.52 -16.74 5.30
CA SER A 19 18.06 -16.50 3.96
C SER A 19 17.95 -15.03 3.61
N THR A 20 19.06 -14.41 3.24
CA THR A 20 19.13 -13.01 2.76
C THR A 20 19.07 -12.91 1.24
N ASN A 21 18.83 -14.03 0.54
CA ASN A 21 18.72 -14.07 -0.91
C ASN A 21 17.35 -13.53 -1.38
N ILE A 22 17.22 -12.20 -1.34
CA ILE A 22 16.05 -11.44 -1.76
C ILE A 22 16.47 -10.20 -2.56
N THR A 23 15.73 -9.88 -3.62
CA THR A 23 15.94 -8.76 -4.54
C THR A 23 14.63 -7.99 -4.75
N PRO A 24 14.10 -7.33 -3.71
CA PRO A 24 12.78 -6.70 -3.73
C PRO A 24 12.68 -5.50 -4.70
N ALA A 25 13.81 -4.97 -5.15
CA ALA A 25 13.89 -3.99 -6.23
C ALA A 25 13.38 -4.55 -7.59
N ASN A 26 13.43 -5.88 -7.79
CA ASN A 26 12.94 -6.55 -9.00
C ASN A 26 11.45 -6.88 -8.95
N GLY A 27 10.74 -6.48 -7.89
CA GLY A 27 9.32 -6.75 -7.68
C GLY A 27 8.67 -5.63 -6.90
N GLY A 28 8.52 -5.83 -5.60
CA GLY A 28 7.86 -4.91 -4.68
C GLY A 28 7.28 -5.64 -3.46
N VAL A 29 5.99 -5.42 -3.19
CA VAL A 29 5.28 -6.04 -2.06
C VAL A 29 4.08 -6.86 -2.53
N THR A 30 4.03 -8.13 -2.12
CA THR A 30 2.87 -9.02 -2.31
C THR A 30 1.95 -8.96 -1.10
N VAL A 31 0.66 -8.83 -1.36
CA VAL A 31 -0.41 -8.76 -0.37
C VAL A 31 -1.02 -10.14 -0.14
N HIS A 32 -1.20 -10.48 1.14
CA HIS A 32 -1.73 -11.76 1.62
C HIS A 32 -2.85 -11.56 2.66
N TYR A 33 -3.63 -12.61 2.89
CA TYR A 33 -4.60 -12.72 3.98
C TYR A 33 -4.36 -14.02 4.75
N VAL A 34 -4.95 -14.17 5.95
CA VAL A 34 -4.70 -15.33 6.82
C VAL A 34 -5.29 -16.61 6.25
N GLY A 35 -6.48 -16.55 5.65
CA GLY A 35 -7.21 -17.72 5.18
C GLY A 35 -8.72 -17.53 5.20
N SER A 36 -9.48 -18.58 4.90
CA SER A 36 -10.93 -18.50 4.76
C SER A 36 -11.67 -18.20 6.06
N GLY A 37 -12.84 -17.56 5.94
CA GLY A 37 -13.72 -17.20 7.04
C GLY A 37 -13.40 -15.83 7.63
N SER A 38 -13.89 -15.60 8.86
CA SER A 38 -13.60 -14.40 9.65
C SER A 38 -12.55 -14.74 10.70
N VAL A 39 -11.43 -14.04 10.67
CA VAL A 39 -10.30 -14.26 11.57
C VAL A 39 -9.83 -12.98 12.27
N ALA A 40 -10.30 -11.82 11.83
CA ALA A 40 -10.00 -10.53 12.43
C ALA A 40 -10.38 -10.54 13.91
N LYS A 41 -9.45 -10.07 14.75
CA LYS A 41 -9.69 -9.96 16.20
C LYS A 41 -10.38 -8.63 16.51
N GLN A 42 -11.28 -8.67 17.48
CA GLN A 42 -11.97 -7.47 17.95
C GLN A 42 -11.01 -6.57 18.72
N ASN A 43 -10.12 -7.16 19.53
CA ASN A 43 -9.15 -6.44 20.36
C ASN A 43 -7.71 -6.73 19.94
N HIS A 44 -6.84 -5.72 20.02
CA HIS A 44 -5.45 -5.80 19.57
C HIS A 44 -4.59 -6.76 20.41
N ASP A 45 -4.88 -6.87 21.71
CA ASP A 45 -4.21 -7.78 22.64
C ASP A 45 -4.28 -9.26 22.20
N GLN A 46 -5.31 -9.63 21.44
CA GLN A 46 -5.49 -10.97 20.86
C GLN A 46 -4.66 -11.21 19.58
N CYS A 47 -4.23 -10.15 18.89
CA CYS A 47 -3.53 -10.29 17.61
C CYS A 47 -2.14 -10.93 17.76
N ALA A 48 -1.43 -10.68 18.86
CA ALA A 48 -0.13 -11.32 19.09
C ALA A 48 -0.27 -12.85 19.20
N ALA A 49 -1.34 -13.34 19.83
CA ALA A 49 -1.62 -14.78 19.90
C ALA A 49 -1.94 -15.38 18.52
N GLN A 50 -2.69 -14.65 17.68
CA GLN A 50 -2.94 -15.06 16.30
C GLN A 50 -1.64 -15.14 15.48
N VAL A 51 -0.75 -14.16 15.61
CA VAL A 51 0.55 -14.15 14.90
C VAL A 51 1.43 -15.32 15.34
N ARG A 52 1.47 -15.64 16.65
CA ARG A 52 2.18 -16.83 17.16
C ARG A 52 1.60 -18.12 16.57
N SER A 53 0.28 -18.26 16.55
CA SER A 53 -0.38 -19.43 15.95
C SER A 53 -0.02 -19.61 14.47
N ILE A 54 0.10 -18.51 13.70
CA ILE A 54 0.57 -18.55 12.31
C ILE A 54 2.04 -19.00 12.23
N GLN A 55 2.91 -18.52 13.13
CA GLN A 55 4.31 -18.97 13.19
C GLN A 55 4.40 -20.46 13.53
N ASP A 56 3.67 -20.92 14.55
CA ASP A 56 3.66 -22.32 14.99
C ASP A 56 3.16 -23.24 13.88
N TYR A 57 2.09 -22.88 13.18
CA TYR A 57 1.62 -23.64 12.02
C TYR A 57 2.70 -23.74 10.92
N HIS A 58 3.37 -22.63 10.60
CA HIS A 58 4.44 -22.64 9.60
C HIS A 58 5.64 -23.50 10.02
N MET A 59 6.07 -23.42 11.28
CA MET A 59 7.26 -24.12 11.73
C MET A 59 7.01 -25.58 12.06
N ASP A 60 5.90 -25.89 12.72
CA ASP A 60 5.65 -27.22 13.28
C ASP A 60 4.88 -28.09 12.29
N GLN A 61 3.90 -27.53 11.56
CA GLN A 61 3.11 -28.31 10.59
C GLN A 61 3.70 -28.30 9.18
N LYS A 62 4.27 -27.16 8.75
CA LYS A 62 4.89 -27.06 7.41
C LYS A 62 6.41 -27.28 7.40
N GLY A 63 7.04 -27.40 8.57
CA GLY A 63 8.49 -27.57 8.67
C GLY A 63 9.31 -26.35 8.23
N TRP A 64 8.68 -25.19 8.02
CA TRP A 64 9.37 -24.01 7.53
C TRP A 64 10.31 -23.41 8.58
N SER A 65 11.30 -22.65 8.13
CA SER A 65 12.29 -22.07 9.03
C SER A 65 11.73 -21.04 10.00
N ASP A 66 10.66 -20.35 9.61
CA ASP A 66 10.01 -19.27 10.37
C ASP A 66 8.64 -18.96 9.76
N ILE A 67 7.87 -18.07 10.39
CA ILE A 67 6.69 -17.43 9.81
C ILE A 67 6.98 -16.95 8.39
N ALA A 68 6.08 -17.21 7.43
CA ALA A 68 6.39 -16.98 6.02
C ALA A 68 6.53 -15.50 5.65
N TYR A 69 5.78 -14.62 6.31
CA TYR A 69 5.59 -13.23 5.90
C TYR A 69 6.71 -12.31 6.40
N THR A 70 6.97 -11.27 5.62
CA THR A 70 7.88 -10.17 5.99
C THR A 70 7.28 -9.36 7.14
N TYR A 71 6.01 -8.95 6.99
CA TYR A 71 5.21 -8.25 7.99
C TYR A 71 3.78 -8.79 8.05
N LEU A 72 3.09 -8.54 9.17
CA LEU A 72 1.66 -8.80 9.32
C LEU A 72 0.93 -7.52 9.73
N ALA A 73 0.01 -7.04 8.88
CA ALA A 73 -0.79 -5.84 9.09
C ALA A 73 -2.04 -6.15 9.91
N CYS A 74 -2.20 -5.47 11.03
CA CYS A 74 -3.29 -5.66 11.97
C CYS A 74 -4.46 -4.70 11.67
N VAL A 75 -5.69 -5.15 11.93
CA VAL A 75 -6.90 -4.32 11.81
C VAL A 75 -6.98 -3.16 12.81
N HIS A 76 -6.02 -3.07 13.75
CA HIS A 76 -5.95 -2.03 14.79
C HIS A 76 -4.79 -1.04 14.60
N ASP A 77 -4.34 -0.80 13.35
CA ASP A 77 -3.25 0.15 13.04
C ASP A 77 -1.89 -0.25 13.67
N HIS A 78 -1.60 -1.54 13.66
CA HIS A 78 -0.33 -2.13 14.12
C HIS A 78 0.27 -3.00 13.02
N VAL A 79 1.60 -3.14 13.01
CA VAL A 79 2.32 -4.04 12.12
C VAL A 79 3.22 -4.95 12.93
N PHE A 80 2.99 -6.26 12.88
CA PHE A 80 3.86 -7.24 13.50
C PHE A 80 5.07 -7.53 12.60
N VAL A 81 6.27 -7.47 13.17
CA VAL A 81 7.50 -7.82 12.46
C VAL A 81 7.58 -9.34 12.32
N GLY A 82 7.40 -9.85 11.10
CA GLY A 82 7.63 -11.25 10.76
C GLY A 82 9.11 -11.50 10.51
N ARG A 83 9.45 -12.00 9.30
CA ARG A 83 10.86 -12.15 8.88
C ARG A 83 11.62 -10.83 8.80
N GLY A 84 10.91 -9.73 8.55
CA GLY A 84 11.51 -8.40 8.42
C GLY A 84 12.22 -8.15 7.09
N PRO A 85 12.63 -6.89 6.85
CA PRO A 85 13.30 -6.48 5.61
C PRO A 85 14.67 -7.18 5.48
N GLY A 86 15.11 -7.43 4.24
CA GLY A 86 16.35 -8.11 3.92
C GLY A 86 16.31 -9.64 4.07
N VAL A 87 15.21 -10.21 4.56
CA VAL A 87 15.02 -11.66 4.72
C VAL A 87 14.01 -12.19 3.70
N ARG A 88 14.39 -13.23 2.97
CA ARG A 88 13.57 -13.89 1.95
C ARG A 88 12.28 -14.43 2.57
N THR A 89 11.13 -14.07 1.99
CA THR A 89 9.81 -14.60 2.37
C THR A 89 9.64 -16.05 1.89
N ALA A 90 8.67 -16.78 2.47
CA ALA A 90 8.22 -18.08 1.97
C ALA A 90 6.75 -18.05 1.51
N ALA A 91 6.14 -16.86 1.44
CA ALA A 91 4.70 -16.72 1.30
C ALA A 91 4.19 -16.76 -0.15
N ASN A 92 5.02 -16.41 -1.15
CA ASN A 92 4.57 -16.10 -2.51
C ASN A 92 4.47 -17.33 -3.45
N GLY A 93 4.76 -18.54 -2.93
CA GLY A 93 4.56 -19.82 -3.63
C GLY A 93 5.45 -20.12 -4.84
N THR A 94 6.26 -19.17 -5.33
CA THR A 94 7.23 -19.38 -6.42
C THR A 94 8.63 -18.91 -6.03
N THR A 95 9.66 -19.42 -6.70
CA THR A 95 11.06 -18.99 -6.49
C THR A 95 11.23 -17.49 -6.75
N SER A 96 10.74 -17.00 -7.90
CA SER A 96 10.82 -15.59 -8.28
C SER A 96 9.95 -14.71 -7.38
N GLY A 97 8.76 -15.16 -6.99
CA GLY A 97 7.89 -14.45 -6.05
C GLY A 97 8.57 -14.27 -4.70
N ASN A 98 9.15 -15.34 -4.13
CA ASN A 98 9.82 -15.28 -2.82
C ASN A 98 11.15 -14.51 -2.85
N GLN A 99 11.79 -14.40 -4.02
CA GLN A 99 13.03 -13.64 -4.19
C GLN A 99 12.78 -12.17 -4.50
N ASN A 100 11.87 -11.84 -5.41
CA ASN A 100 11.71 -10.49 -5.93
C ASN A 100 10.68 -9.65 -5.14
N TRP A 101 9.94 -10.25 -4.21
CA TRP A 101 8.85 -9.56 -3.52
C TRP A 101 8.87 -9.86 -2.03
N TYR A 102 8.72 -8.81 -1.22
CA TYR A 102 8.32 -8.99 0.18
C TYR A 102 6.88 -9.48 0.27
N ALA A 103 6.47 -9.99 1.43
CA ALA A 103 5.10 -10.41 1.67
C ALA A 103 4.53 -9.75 2.92
N VAL A 104 3.40 -9.07 2.78
CA VAL A 104 2.65 -8.48 3.91
C VAL A 104 1.31 -9.19 4.01
N CYS A 105 1.02 -9.78 5.17
CA CYS A 105 -0.23 -10.48 5.43
C CYS A 105 -1.16 -9.65 6.30
N GLY A 106 -2.38 -9.40 5.84
CA GLY A 106 -3.41 -8.76 6.65
C GLY A 106 -3.99 -9.78 7.61
N LEU A 107 -4.14 -9.43 8.88
CA LEU A 107 -4.79 -10.25 9.91
C LEU A 107 -6.32 -10.26 9.73
N VAL A 108 -6.75 -10.64 8.54
CA VAL A 108 -8.11 -10.73 8.05
C VAL A 108 -8.27 -12.01 7.23
N GLY A 109 -9.49 -12.52 7.22
CA GLY A 109 -9.95 -13.59 6.36
C GLY A 109 -10.68 -13.05 5.13
N ASP A 110 -11.21 -13.93 4.28
CA ASP A 110 -11.96 -13.52 3.09
C ASP A 110 -13.38 -13.02 3.41
N ALA A 111 -13.93 -13.42 4.56
CA ALA A 111 -15.23 -12.95 5.04
C ALA A 111 -15.14 -11.66 5.87
N ASP A 112 -13.94 -11.24 6.27
CA ASP A 112 -13.74 -10.03 7.09
C ASP A 112 -13.93 -8.73 6.28
N ALA A 113 -14.36 -7.69 7.00
CA ALA A 113 -14.31 -6.32 6.50
C ALA A 113 -12.86 -5.82 6.44
N ILE A 114 -12.61 -4.82 5.59
CA ILE A 114 -11.30 -4.15 5.49
C ILE A 114 -11.42 -2.78 6.16
N PRO A 115 -11.09 -2.64 7.47
CA PRO A 115 -11.17 -1.36 8.15
C PRO A 115 -10.04 -0.43 7.69
N GLU A 116 -10.26 0.89 7.79
CA GLU A 116 -9.26 1.91 7.45
C GLU A 116 -7.92 1.70 8.18
N ASN A 117 -7.99 1.25 9.44
CA ASN A 117 -6.81 0.94 10.25
C ASN A 117 -5.95 -0.20 9.67
N LEU A 118 -6.56 -1.18 8.97
CA LEU A 118 -5.79 -2.18 8.25
C LEU A 118 -5.04 -1.55 7.06
N VAL A 119 -5.69 -0.63 6.35
CA VAL A 119 -5.08 0.10 5.22
C VAL A 119 -3.91 0.97 5.70
N LYS A 120 -4.06 1.68 6.83
CA LYS A 120 -2.96 2.44 7.47
C LYS A 120 -1.77 1.57 7.85
N ALA A 121 -2.04 0.38 8.40
CA ALA A 121 -1.01 -0.61 8.70
C ALA A 121 -0.28 -1.08 7.43
N TYR A 122 -1.01 -1.37 6.35
CA TYR A 122 -0.42 -1.68 5.05
C TYR A 122 0.44 -0.55 4.49
N HIS A 123 -0.07 0.69 4.48
CA HIS A 123 0.68 1.87 4.02
C HIS A 123 2.00 2.00 4.76
N SER A 124 1.98 1.83 6.09
CA SER A 124 3.18 1.94 6.93
C SER A 124 4.16 0.79 6.68
N ALA A 125 3.66 -0.44 6.54
CA ALA A 125 4.47 -1.60 6.18
C ALA A 125 5.15 -1.40 4.81
N ILE A 126 4.39 -1.01 3.79
CA ILE A 126 4.88 -0.79 2.41
C ILE A 126 5.88 0.38 2.38
N ALA A 127 5.58 1.50 3.04
CA ALA A 127 6.48 2.63 3.14
C ALA A 127 7.82 2.23 3.76
N ARG A 128 7.80 1.45 4.85
CA ARG A 128 9.03 0.94 5.50
C ARG A 128 9.79 -0.03 4.60
N LEU A 129 9.10 -0.93 3.88
CA LEU A 129 9.74 -1.87 2.96
C LEU A 129 10.36 -1.19 1.74
N ARG A 130 9.80 -0.08 1.28
CA ARG A 130 10.41 0.74 0.21
C ARG A 130 11.59 1.54 0.75
N GLY A 131 11.39 2.32 1.80
CA GLY A 131 12.40 3.24 2.33
C GLY A 131 13.61 2.56 2.95
N ALA A 132 13.39 1.53 3.78
CA ALA A 132 14.47 0.82 4.49
C ALA A 132 14.74 -0.58 3.92
N GLY A 133 13.78 -1.18 3.22
CA GLY A 133 13.89 -2.55 2.70
C GLY A 133 14.27 -2.64 1.22
N GLY A 134 14.39 -1.53 0.49
CA GLY A 134 14.77 -1.50 -0.92
C GLY A 134 13.73 -2.07 -1.89
N ALA A 135 12.46 -2.17 -1.47
CA ALA A 135 11.39 -2.64 -2.34
C ALA A 135 11.09 -1.64 -3.47
N ALA A 136 10.85 -2.16 -4.66
CA ALA A 136 10.29 -1.34 -5.74
C ALA A 136 8.83 -0.94 -5.46
N ASN A 137 8.32 -0.07 -6.33
CA ASN A 137 7.03 0.58 -6.15
C ASN A 137 5.82 -0.30 -6.47
N ARG A 138 6.00 -1.52 -7.00
CA ARG A 138 4.86 -2.37 -7.36
C ARG A 138 4.22 -3.02 -6.14
N ILE A 139 2.91 -3.21 -6.22
CA ILE A 139 2.11 -3.96 -5.25
C ILE A 139 1.30 -4.97 -6.05
N ASN A 140 1.27 -6.22 -5.61
CA ASN A 140 0.46 -7.27 -6.22
C ASN A 140 -0.19 -8.15 -5.15
N GLY A 141 -1.11 -9.03 -5.56
CA GLY A 141 -1.71 -10.05 -4.70
C GLY A 141 -0.98 -11.39 -4.85
N HIS A 142 -1.13 -12.29 -3.86
CA HIS A 142 -0.58 -13.63 -3.96
C HIS A 142 -1.04 -14.37 -5.23
N ARG A 143 -2.32 -14.19 -5.62
CA ARG A 143 -2.90 -14.75 -6.85
C ARG A 143 -2.25 -14.27 -8.15
N ASP A 144 -1.44 -13.21 -8.11
CA ASP A 144 -0.67 -12.76 -9.28
C ASP A 144 0.64 -13.54 -9.46
N HIS A 145 1.02 -14.39 -8.49
CA HIS A 145 2.18 -15.29 -8.58
C HIS A 145 1.81 -16.73 -8.95
N LEU A 146 0.62 -17.20 -8.55
CA LEU A 146 0.09 -18.54 -8.85
C LEU A 146 -1.43 -18.63 -8.61
N SER A 147 -2.06 -19.73 -9.01
CA SER A 147 -3.49 -19.97 -8.79
C SER A 147 -3.83 -20.17 -7.31
N THR A 148 -4.46 -19.17 -6.69
CA THR A 148 -4.93 -19.20 -5.29
C THR A 148 -6.03 -18.18 -5.06
N SER A 149 -6.86 -18.36 -4.03
CA SER A 149 -7.84 -17.35 -3.60
C SER A 149 -7.20 -16.16 -2.90
N CYS A 150 -5.98 -16.28 -2.37
CA CYS A 150 -5.27 -15.22 -1.66
C CYS A 150 -4.94 -14.02 -2.58
N PRO A 151 -5.23 -12.76 -2.19
CA PRO A 151 -5.55 -12.26 -0.84
C PRO A 151 -7.06 -12.14 -0.49
N GLY A 152 -7.94 -12.85 -1.19
CA GLY A 152 -9.39 -12.66 -1.12
C GLY A 152 -9.85 -11.43 -1.92
N GLU A 153 -11.13 -11.37 -2.26
CA GLU A 153 -11.64 -10.37 -3.22
C GLU A 153 -11.54 -8.93 -2.69
N ARG A 154 -11.88 -8.70 -1.41
CA ARG A 154 -11.91 -7.35 -0.82
C ARG A 154 -10.53 -6.72 -0.76
N LEU A 155 -9.53 -7.48 -0.34
CA LEU A 155 -8.16 -6.99 -0.22
C LEU A 155 -7.49 -6.91 -1.61
N TYR A 156 -7.84 -7.80 -2.54
CA TYR A 156 -7.37 -7.72 -3.92
C TYR A 156 -7.93 -6.50 -4.67
N ALA A 157 -9.16 -6.08 -4.39
CA ALA A 157 -9.71 -4.84 -4.94
C ALA A 157 -8.83 -3.62 -4.63
N LEU A 158 -8.31 -3.52 -3.39
CA LEU A 158 -7.40 -2.44 -2.98
C LEU A 158 -6.01 -2.51 -3.63
N VAL A 159 -5.58 -3.72 -4.01
CA VAL A 159 -4.37 -3.89 -4.84
C VAL A 159 -4.64 -3.35 -6.25
N LYS A 160 -5.78 -3.70 -6.85
CA LYS A 160 -6.12 -3.35 -8.22
C LYS A 160 -6.42 -1.87 -8.42
N ASP A 161 -7.07 -1.23 -7.46
CA ASP A 161 -7.41 0.20 -7.52
C ASP A 161 -6.27 1.13 -7.04
N GLY A 162 -5.19 0.54 -6.51
CA GLY A 162 -3.99 1.23 -6.03
C GLY A 162 -4.12 1.84 -4.63
N SER A 163 -5.21 1.58 -3.91
CA SER A 163 -5.47 2.15 -2.57
C SER A 163 -4.48 1.68 -1.51
N LEU A 164 -3.74 0.59 -1.74
CA LEU A 164 -2.65 0.17 -0.85
C LEU A 164 -1.32 0.91 -1.08
N ASP A 165 -1.18 1.73 -2.12
CA ASP A 165 0.06 2.46 -2.36
C ASP A 165 0.17 3.71 -1.47
N PRO A 166 1.11 3.77 -0.49
CA PRO A 166 1.28 4.95 0.36
C PRO A 166 1.77 6.20 -0.38
N ARG A 167 2.20 6.08 -1.65
CA ARG A 167 2.59 7.22 -2.51
C ARG A 167 1.41 7.84 -3.22
N ARG A 168 0.22 7.21 -3.20
CA ARG A 168 -0.99 8.00 -3.39
C ARG A 168 -1.03 8.96 -2.21
N ALA A 169 -0.43 10.14 -2.39
CA ALA A 169 -0.61 11.25 -1.48
C ALA A 169 -2.10 11.33 -1.24
N ALA A 170 -2.50 11.28 0.03
CA ALA A 170 -3.90 11.37 0.43
C ALA A 170 -4.52 12.47 -0.42
N VAL A 171 -5.44 12.10 -1.31
CA VAL A 171 -6.07 13.07 -2.22
C VAL A 171 -6.58 14.17 -1.31
N PRO A 172 -6.06 15.40 -1.37
CA PRO A 172 -6.56 16.43 -0.48
C PRO A 172 -8.06 16.56 -0.75
N PRO A 173 -8.90 16.82 0.26
CA PRO A 173 -10.33 16.96 0.01
C PRO A 173 -10.55 18.00 -1.08
N TRP A 174 -11.48 17.71 -1.99
CA TRP A 174 -11.88 18.65 -3.03
C TRP A 174 -12.24 19.99 -2.36
N PRO A 175 -11.60 21.12 -2.72
CA PRO A 175 -11.81 22.40 -2.03
C PRO A 175 -13.19 23.04 -2.24
N GLY A 176 -14.09 22.41 -2.99
CA GLY A 176 -15.43 22.95 -3.26
C GLY A 176 -15.44 24.13 -4.24
N ILE A 177 -14.31 24.47 -4.87
CA ILE A 177 -14.17 25.58 -5.81
C ILE A 177 -13.54 25.13 -7.12
N TYR A 178 -14.09 25.56 -8.25
CA TYR A 178 -13.48 25.27 -9.55
C TYR A 178 -12.24 26.14 -9.79
N LEU A 179 -11.11 25.53 -10.13
CA LEU A 179 -9.93 26.28 -10.60
C LEU A 179 -10.06 26.48 -12.10
N LYS A 180 -10.25 27.73 -12.53
CA LYS A 180 -10.53 28.07 -13.92
C LYS A 180 -9.86 29.37 -14.34
N TYR A 181 -9.77 29.56 -15.65
CA TYR A 181 -9.35 30.79 -16.31
C TYR A 181 -10.09 30.94 -17.66
N PRO A 182 -10.67 32.12 -17.96
CA PRO A 182 -10.83 33.33 -17.14
C PRO A 182 -12.07 33.32 -16.20
N PRO A 183 -12.13 34.17 -15.15
CA PRO A 183 -11.04 35.01 -14.63
C PRO A 183 -9.98 34.16 -13.92
N ILE A 184 -8.82 34.75 -13.57
CA ILE A 184 -7.78 34.04 -12.80
C ILE A 184 -8.35 33.62 -11.45
N THR A 185 -8.26 32.32 -11.12
CA THR A 185 -8.60 31.82 -9.79
C THR A 185 -7.39 31.94 -8.86
N ARG A 186 -7.56 32.55 -7.69
CA ARG A 186 -6.54 32.61 -6.63
C ARG A 186 -7.09 31.97 -5.36
N HIS A 187 -6.48 30.87 -4.94
CA HIS A 187 -6.84 30.12 -3.73
C HIS A 187 -5.66 29.24 -3.31
N SER A 188 -5.55 28.85 -2.05
CA SER A 188 -4.49 27.96 -1.57
C SER A 188 -4.43 26.63 -2.34
N SER A 189 -5.60 26.13 -2.75
CA SER A 189 -5.73 24.90 -3.56
C SER A 189 -5.12 25.02 -4.96
N VAL A 190 -4.94 26.23 -5.49
CA VAL A 190 -4.22 26.42 -6.76
C VAL A 190 -2.76 26.02 -6.59
N THR A 191 -2.10 26.51 -5.55
CA THR A 191 -0.72 26.13 -5.20
C THR A 191 -0.62 24.62 -5.03
N THR A 192 -1.55 24.02 -4.27
CA THR A 192 -1.60 22.56 -4.06
C THR A 192 -1.69 21.78 -5.37
N TRP A 193 -2.54 22.21 -6.30
CA TRP A 193 -2.67 21.55 -7.61
C TRP A 193 -1.45 21.76 -8.50
N GLN A 194 -0.86 22.97 -8.51
CA GLN A 194 0.34 23.27 -9.28
C GLN A 194 1.55 22.46 -8.81
N GLU A 195 1.75 22.32 -7.49
CA GLU A 195 2.78 21.45 -6.90
C GLU A 195 2.58 19.98 -7.27
N GLN A 196 1.32 19.53 -7.27
CA GLN A 196 1.00 18.18 -7.69
C GLN A 196 1.32 17.97 -9.18
N MET A 197 0.99 18.91 -10.05
CA MET A 197 1.35 18.81 -11.47
C MET A 197 2.87 18.77 -11.69
N ARG A 198 3.66 19.54 -10.92
CA ARG A 198 5.13 19.41 -10.92
C ARG A 198 5.60 18.03 -10.48
N THR A 199 5.01 17.49 -9.42
CA THR A 199 5.32 16.13 -8.93
C THR A 199 5.02 15.06 -9.99
N ARG A 200 4.04 15.31 -10.85
CA ARG A 200 3.70 14.45 -12.00
C ARG A 200 4.58 14.68 -13.23
N GLY A 201 5.55 15.59 -13.16
CA GLY A 201 6.49 15.88 -14.23
C GLY A 201 6.05 16.96 -15.22
N TYR A 202 4.99 17.72 -14.94
CA TYR A 202 4.64 18.89 -15.74
C TYR A 202 5.48 20.10 -15.34
N SER A 203 5.92 20.88 -16.32
CA SER A 203 6.60 22.16 -16.11
C SER A 203 5.58 23.30 -16.06
N LEU A 204 5.50 23.98 -14.91
CA LEU A 204 4.72 25.19 -14.71
C LEU A 204 5.23 25.99 -13.51
N THR A 205 4.84 27.25 -13.40
CA THR A 205 5.09 28.08 -12.21
C THR A 205 4.12 27.72 -11.09
N VAL A 206 4.61 27.64 -9.85
CA VAL A 206 3.78 27.50 -8.64
C VAL A 206 3.64 28.89 -8.03
N ASP A 207 2.66 29.65 -8.49
CA ASP A 207 2.43 31.06 -8.14
C ASP A 207 1.08 31.29 -7.41
N GLY A 208 0.32 30.22 -7.17
CA GLY A 208 -1.01 30.29 -6.57
C GLY A 208 -2.05 31.01 -7.44
N ALA A 209 -1.76 31.21 -8.72
CA ALA A 209 -2.63 31.86 -9.69
C ALA A 209 -2.98 30.89 -10.83
N TYR A 210 -4.25 30.50 -10.92
CA TYR A 210 -4.71 29.65 -12.01
C TYR A 210 -4.91 30.52 -13.24
N GLY A 211 -3.83 30.73 -14.00
CA GLY A 211 -3.79 31.48 -15.25
C GLY A 211 -3.74 30.60 -16.50
N GLU A 212 -3.35 31.20 -17.62
CA GLU A 212 -3.27 30.53 -18.92
C GLU A 212 -2.36 29.30 -18.92
N GLU A 213 -1.18 29.37 -18.26
CA GLU A 213 -0.26 28.24 -18.12
C GLU A 213 -0.91 27.05 -17.38
N SER A 214 -1.58 27.33 -16.25
CA SER A 214 -2.26 26.29 -15.46
C SER A 214 -3.40 25.64 -16.25
N LYS A 215 -4.19 26.43 -16.99
CA LYS A 215 -5.23 25.92 -17.89
C LYS A 215 -4.65 25.01 -18.98
N ALA A 216 -3.55 25.42 -19.61
CA ALA A 216 -2.90 24.62 -20.66
C ALA A 216 -2.39 23.27 -20.12
N ILE A 217 -1.79 23.25 -18.92
CA ILE A 217 -1.40 22.00 -18.24
C ILE A 217 -2.62 21.15 -17.90
N CYS A 218 -3.68 21.76 -17.38
CA CYS A 218 -4.91 21.05 -17.03
C CYS A 218 -5.52 20.34 -18.24
N VAL A 219 -5.62 21.00 -19.39
CA VAL A 219 -6.12 20.39 -20.63
C VAL A 219 -5.26 19.18 -21.03
N ARG A 220 -3.93 19.29 -20.97
CA ARG A 220 -3.02 18.17 -21.29
C ARG A 220 -3.19 17.01 -20.32
N PHE A 221 -3.33 17.32 -19.03
CA PHE A 221 -3.55 16.36 -17.97
C PHE A 221 -4.91 15.64 -18.13
N GLN A 222 -6.00 16.38 -18.35
CA GLN A 222 -7.33 15.82 -18.56
C GLN A 222 -7.34 14.86 -19.76
N ARG A 223 -6.68 15.24 -20.88
CA ARG A 223 -6.52 14.35 -22.05
C ARG A 223 -5.75 13.07 -21.72
N SER A 224 -4.66 13.15 -20.95
CA SER A 224 -3.90 11.96 -20.56
C SER A 224 -4.67 11.02 -19.62
N LYS A 225 -5.70 11.54 -18.94
CA LYS A 225 -6.60 10.81 -18.05
C LYS A 225 -7.92 10.40 -18.69
N GLY A 226 -8.19 10.77 -19.94
CA GLY A 226 -9.46 10.49 -20.61
C GLY A 226 -10.65 11.28 -20.03
N LEU A 227 -10.39 12.43 -19.40
CA LEU A 227 -11.41 13.34 -18.87
C LEU A 227 -11.82 14.38 -19.92
N ALA A 228 -12.93 15.07 -19.68
CA ALA A 228 -13.30 16.26 -20.44
C ALA A 228 -12.16 17.29 -20.36
N ALA A 229 -11.61 17.68 -21.50
CA ALA A 229 -10.43 18.54 -21.59
C ALA A 229 -10.82 20.03 -21.63
N ASP A 230 -11.61 20.47 -20.65
CA ASP A 230 -12.16 21.83 -20.55
C ASP A 230 -11.18 22.84 -19.92
N GLY A 231 -10.06 22.36 -19.35
CA GLY A 231 -9.08 23.18 -18.66
C GLY A 231 -9.60 23.77 -17.36
N ILE A 232 -10.60 23.12 -16.75
CA ILE A 232 -11.16 23.46 -15.45
C ILE A 232 -10.84 22.33 -14.47
N VAL A 233 -10.17 22.65 -13.37
CA VAL A 233 -10.03 21.69 -12.29
C VAL A 233 -11.33 21.68 -11.51
N GLY A 234 -12.18 20.69 -11.76
CA GLY A 234 -13.29 20.28 -10.90
C GLY A 234 -12.93 19.03 -10.07
N GLN A 235 -13.88 18.49 -9.31
CA GLN A 235 -13.66 17.33 -8.43
C GLN A 235 -13.01 16.14 -9.14
N ASP A 236 -13.48 15.76 -10.33
CA ASP A 236 -12.91 14.62 -11.07
C ASP A 236 -11.46 14.86 -11.51
N THR A 237 -11.16 16.08 -11.98
CA THR A 237 -9.80 16.46 -12.39
C THR A 237 -8.88 16.55 -11.17
N TRP A 238 -9.40 17.06 -10.05
CA TRP A 238 -8.70 17.07 -8.77
C TRP A 238 -8.37 15.65 -8.36
N ASP A 239 -9.35 14.77 -8.17
CA ASP A 239 -9.12 13.39 -7.77
C ASP A 239 -8.11 12.67 -8.67
N ALA A 240 -8.25 12.82 -9.99
CA ALA A 240 -7.32 12.24 -10.94
C ALA A 240 -5.88 12.74 -10.78
N SER A 241 -5.67 13.97 -10.30
CA SER A 241 -4.34 14.57 -10.12
C SER A 241 -3.51 13.83 -9.07
N TRP A 242 -4.16 13.16 -8.11
CA TRP A 242 -3.51 12.33 -7.09
C TRP A 242 -3.57 10.81 -7.37
N ARG A 243 -4.07 10.39 -8.55
CA ARG A 243 -4.12 8.99 -9.01
C ARG A 243 -3.11 8.68 -10.11
#